data_AF-A0AAU4THJ6-F1
#
_entry.id   AF-A0AAU4THJ6-F1
#
_cell.length_a   1.000
_cell.length_b   1.000
_cell.length_c   1.000
_cell.angle_alpha   90.00
_cell.angle_beta   90.00
_cell.angle_gamma   90.00
#
_symmetry.space_group_name_H-M   'P 1'
#
loop_
_entity.id
_entity.type
_entity.pdbx_description
1 polymer ?
#
loop_
_entity_poly.entity_id
_entity_poly.type
_entity_poly.pdbx_seq_one_letter_code
_entity_poly.pdbx_strand_id
1 'polypeptide(L)'
;MDRTNDTAAARRVEITAQGGRADIEIDGNPIEPSAVKAYSVSHFAGERPEVLLHVADRGDTRWSGMARVTVADVPDPGPAAAVFLDSIDPEALERAALARPDLGTEPFSLTTAMLTQLGEWARGL
;
A
#
# COMPACT_ATOMS: atom_id res chain seq x y z
N MET A 1 24.16 26.23 24.78
CA MET A 1 22.78 26.57 24.39
C MET A 1 22.04 25.28 24.07
N ASP A 2 20.72 25.32 24.21
CA ASP A 2 19.82 24.17 24.28
C ASP A 2 19.64 23.39 22.96
N ARG A 3 19.49 22.06 23.07
CA ARG A 3 18.43 21.25 22.42
C ARG A 3 18.62 19.76 22.72
N THR A 4 17.76 19.21 23.57
CA THR A 4 17.55 17.76 23.71
C THR A 4 16.87 17.19 22.47
N ASN A 5 17.59 16.41 21.66
CA ASN A 5 17.00 15.49 20.69
C ASN A 5 17.27 14.06 21.15
N ASP A 6 16.28 13.46 21.81
CA ASP A 6 16.28 12.05 22.17
C ASP A 6 16.04 11.19 20.90
N THR A 7 17.09 11.02 20.10
CA THR A 7 17.08 10.11 18.96
C THR A 7 17.31 8.68 19.43
N ALA A 8 16.26 8.08 19.97
CA ALA A 8 16.23 6.66 20.33
C ALA A 8 16.69 5.80 19.13
N ALA A 9 17.76 5.03 19.33
CA ALA A 9 18.30 4.13 18.32
C ALA A 9 17.30 2.99 18.03
N ALA A 10 17.07 2.72 16.75
CA ALA A 10 16.14 1.69 16.27
C ALA A 10 16.87 0.34 16.04
N ARG A 11 16.22 -0.83 16.23
CA ARG A 11 16.91 -2.16 16.35
C ARG A 11 16.41 -3.27 15.37
N ARG A 12 15.88 -4.42 15.81
CA ARG A 12 15.18 -5.44 14.96
C ARG A 12 13.92 -5.96 15.67
N VAL A 13 12.81 -6.04 14.93
CA VAL A 13 11.66 -6.92 15.25
C VAL A 13 11.42 -7.84 14.05
N GLU A 14 11.24 -9.12 14.32
CA GLU A 14 10.79 -10.11 13.35
C GLU A 14 9.52 -10.78 13.88
N ILE A 15 8.49 -10.89 13.04
CA ILE A 15 7.19 -11.45 13.41
C ILE A 15 6.86 -12.54 12.40
N THR A 16 6.82 -13.78 12.87
CA THR A 16 6.39 -14.93 12.06
C THR A 16 5.00 -15.35 12.52
N ALA A 17 3.99 -15.09 11.70
CA ALA A 17 2.61 -15.45 11.98
C ALA A 17 2.20 -16.71 11.19
N GLN A 18 1.65 -17.70 11.90
CA GLN A 18 1.07 -18.91 11.31
C GLN A 18 -0.31 -19.18 11.92
N GLY A 19 -1.37 -18.92 11.15
CA GLY A 19 -2.75 -18.99 11.63
C GLY A 19 -3.02 -17.96 12.72
N GLY A 20 -3.66 -18.39 13.81
CA GLY A 20 -3.96 -17.54 14.98
C GLY A 20 -2.80 -17.36 15.97
N ARG A 21 -1.58 -17.78 15.62
CA ARG A 21 -0.38 -17.66 16.45
C ARG A 21 0.67 -16.79 15.75
N ALA A 22 1.37 -15.98 16.53
CA ALA A 22 2.58 -15.30 16.10
C ALA A 22 3.72 -15.64 17.06
N ASP A 23 4.87 -16.01 16.50
CA ASP A 23 6.14 -16.07 17.22
C ASP A 23 6.90 -14.77 16.89
N ILE A 24 7.42 -14.10 17.92
CA ILE A 24 7.98 -12.74 17.82
C ILE A 24 9.41 -12.75 18.34
N GLU A 25 10.34 -12.20 17.57
CA GLU A 25 11.73 -11.98 17.96
C GLU A 25 12.07 -10.49 18.02
N ILE A 26 12.89 -10.11 19.01
CA ILE A 26 13.50 -8.78 19.11
C ILE A 26 15.01 -8.94 19.17
N ASP A 27 15.71 -8.36 18.19
CA ASP A 27 17.17 -8.53 18.01
C ASP A 27 17.65 -9.99 18.00
N GLY A 28 16.78 -10.92 17.60
CA GLY A 28 17.04 -12.37 17.61
C GLY A 28 16.79 -13.08 18.93
N ASN A 29 16.19 -12.40 19.90
CA ASN A 29 15.72 -13.00 21.14
C ASN A 29 14.21 -13.26 21.01
N PRO A 30 13.74 -14.52 21.08
CA PRO A 30 12.31 -14.82 21.05
C PRO A 30 11.62 -14.29 22.31
N ILE A 31 10.39 -13.77 22.15
CA ILE A 31 9.52 -13.39 23.26
C ILE A 31 8.65 -14.60 23.64
N GLU A 32 8.53 -14.87 24.93
CA GLU A 32 7.58 -15.86 25.46
C GLU A 32 6.14 -15.57 24.97
N PRO A 33 5.48 -16.49 24.24
CA PRO A 33 4.16 -16.23 23.65
C PRO A 33 3.08 -15.88 24.68
N SER A 34 3.19 -16.38 25.92
CA SER A 34 2.29 -16.05 27.02
C SER A 34 2.45 -14.62 27.55
N ALA A 35 3.59 -13.97 27.29
CA ALA A 35 3.85 -12.60 27.67
C ALA A 35 3.19 -11.58 26.72
N VAL A 36 2.80 -11.98 25.50
CA VAL A 36 2.17 -11.10 24.49
C VAL A 36 0.70 -11.47 24.30
N LYS A 37 -0.20 -10.53 24.63
CA LYS A 37 -1.66 -10.68 24.45
C LYS A 37 -2.11 -10.28 23.05
N ALA A 38 -1.50 -9.24 22.47
CA ALA A 38 -1.77 -8.76 21.12
C ALA A 38 -0.64 -7.83 20.64
N TYR A 39 -0.56 -7.58 19.33
CA TYR A 39 0.24 -6.52 18.75
C TYR A 39 -0.52 -5.82 17.62
N SER A 40 -0.21 -4.55 17.37
CA SER A 40 -0.63 -3.83 16.16
C SER A 40 0.57 -3.18 15.47
N VAL A 41 0.45 -2.98 14.16
CA VAL A 41 1.42 -2.27 13.33
C VAL A 41 0.67 -1.20 12.56
N SER A 42 1.10 0.05 12.67
CA SER A 42 0.51 1.20 11.97
C SER A 42 1.59 2.03 11.30
N HIS A 43 1.33 2.50 10.09
CA HIS A 43 2.25 3.35 9.34
C HIS A 43 1.46 4.32 8.48
N PHE A 44 1.60 5.61 8.76
CA PHE A 44 1.07 6.69 7.93
C PHE A 44 2.17 7.20 7.00
N ALA A 45 1.79 7.62 5.78
CA ALA A 45 2.75 8.08 4.79
C ALA A 45 3.50 9.33 5.29
N GLY A 46 4.82 9.25 5.39
CA GLY A 46 5.70 10.31 5.91
C GLY A 46 6.03 10.20 7.40
N GLU A 47 5.45 9.24 8.12
CA GLU A 47 5.74 8.98 9.54
C GLU A 47 6.68 7.79 9.72
N ARG A 48 7.07 7.50 10.97
CA ARG A 48 7.77 6.25 11.29
C ARG A 48 6.73 5.14 11.52
N PRO A 49 6.99 3.88 11.08
CA PRO A 49 6.11 2.77 11.40
C PRO A 49 6.12 2.53 12.92
N GLU A 50 4.93 2.50 13.52
CA GLU A 50 4.72 2.21 14.93
C GLU A 50 4.30 0.76 15.14
N VAL A 51 4.77 0.16 16.25
CA VAL A 51 4.37 -1.17 16.69
C VAL A 51 3.96 -1.08 18.16
N LEU A 52 2.71 -1.38 18.46
CA LEU A 52 2.19 -1.42 19.83
C LEU A 52 2.10 -2.88 20.30
N LEU A 53 2.74 -3.19 21.43
CA LEU A 53 2.67 -4.50 22.08
C LEU A 53 1.78 -4.44 23.32
N HIS A 54 0.74 -5.27 23.36
CA HIS A 54 -0.07 -5.49 24.56
C HIS A 54 0.50 -6.68 25.32
N VAL A 55 1.18 -6.45 26.44
CA VAL A 55 1.82 -7.51 27.25
C VAL A 55 0.96 -7.96 28.43
N ALA A 56 1.22 -9.17 28.94
CA ALA A 56 0.42 -9.81 29.97
C ALA A 56 0.71 -9.31 31.38
N ASP A 57 1.99 -9.19 31.71
CA ASP A 57 2.58 -8.55 32.89
C ASP A 57 3.57 -7.48 32.39
N ARG A 58 3.76 -6.41 33.17
CA ARG A 58 4.63 -5.29 32.79
C ARG A 58 6.05 -5.42 33.34
N GLY A 59 6.24 -6.07 34.50
CA GLY A 59 7.53 -6.47 35.10
C GLY A 59 8.72 -5.52 34.88
N ASP A 60 9.92 -6.11 34.74
CA ASP A 60 11.15 -5.45 34.27
C ASP A 60 11.24 -5.46 32.73
N THR A 61 10.13 -5.27 32.02
CA THR A 61 10.07 -5.44 30.55
C THR A 61 10.80 -4.30 29.81
N ARG A 62 12.10 -4.46 29.59
CA ARG A 62 12.95 -3.54 28.83
C ARG A 62 12.90 -3.85 27.33
N TRP A 63 12.24 -2.98 26.56
CA TRP A 63 11.93 -3.19 25.13
C TRP A 63 12.57 -2.11 24.21
N SER A 64 12.95 -2.45 22.97
CA SER A 64 12.99 -1.57 21.77
C SER A 64 13.27 -2.41 20.49
N GLY A 65 12.91 -1.93 19.28
CA GLY A 65 12.99 -2.71 18.03
C GLY A 65 12.93 -1.88 16.73
N MET A 66 12.75 -2.52 15.57
CA MET A 66 12.52 -1.90 14.25
C MET A 66 11.70 -2.83 13.33
N ALA A 67 10.70 -2.29 12.62
CA ALA A 67 10.07 -2.99 11.50
C ALA A 67 10.82 -2.70 10.19
N ARG A 68 11.03 -3.70 9.33
CA ARG A 68 11.49 -3.47 7.94
C ARG A 68 10.28 -3.22 7.05
N VAL A 69 10.05 -1.96 6.69
CA VAL A 69 9.07 -1.58 5.66
C VAL A 69 9.81 -1.32 4.35
N THR A 70 9.32 -1.88 3.24
CA THR A 70 9.78 -1.52 1.89
C THR A 70 8.74 -0.59 1.30
N VAL A 71 9.15 0.64 0.98
CA VAL A 71 8.31 1.64 0.30
C VAL A 71 8.81 1.77 -1.13
N ALA A 72 7.91 1.67 -2.08
CA ALA A 72 8.13 2.10 -3.47
C ALA A 72 7.21 3.29 -3.73
N ASP A 73 7.66 4.24 -4.55
CA ASP A 73 6.75 5.25 -5.08
C ASP A 73 5.66 4.54 -5.89
N VAL A 74 4.39 4.81 -5.57
CA VAL A 74 3.31 4.54 -6.52
C VAL A 74 3.51 5.55 -7.65
N PRO A 75 3.87 5.12 -8.88
CA PRO A 75 4.14 6.08 -9.95
C PRO A 75 2.88 6.90 -10.21
N ASP A 76 3.06 8.21 -10.40
CA ASP A 76 1.96 9.10 -10.76
C ASP A 76 1.26 8.56 -12.01
N PRO A 77 -0.05 8.24 -11.96
CA PRO A 77 -0.78 7.75 -13.12
C PRO A 77 -0.90 8.83 -14.21
N GLY A 78 -0.71 10.12 -13.91
CA GLY A 78 -0.83 11.23 -14.85
C GLY A 78 0.09 11.09 -16.07
N PRO A 79 1.43 11.02 -15.91
CA PRO A 79 2.37 10.82 -17.01
C PRO A 79 2.10 9.55 -17.84
N ALA A 80 1.73 8.44 -17.17
CA ALA A 80 1.40 7.18 -17.87
C ALA A 80 0.11 7.30 -18.69
N ALA A 81 -0.92 7.95 -18.15
CA ALA A 81 -2.18 8.22 -18.84
C ALA A 81 -1.98 9.20 -20.02
N ALA A 82 -1.13 10.23 -19.87
CA ALA A 82 -0.80 11.15 -20.94
C ALA A 82 -0.13 10.42 -22.12
N VAL A 83 0.94 9.64 -21.85
CA VAL A 83 1.63 8.84 -22.89
C VAL A 83 0.69 7.84 -23.57
N PHE A 84 -0.23 7.23 -22.81
CA PHE A 84 -1.25 6.35 -23.38
C PHE A 84 -2.19 7.12 -24.32
N LEU A 85 -2.77 8.23 -23.87
CA LEU A 85 -3.71 9.04 -24.66
C LEU A 85 -3.05 9.66 -25.90
N ASP A 86 -1.80 10.12 -25.79
CA ASP A 86 -1.01 10.64 -26.91
C ASP A 86 -0.68 9.56 -27.97
N SER A 87 -0.75 8.28 -27.60
CA SER A 87 -0.55 7.14 -28.52
C SER A 87 -1.80 6.70 -29.27
N ILE A 88 -2.98 7.25 -28.94
CA ILE A 88 -4.25 6.86 -29.54
C ILE A 88 -4.48 7.54 -30.89
N ASP A 89 -4.76 6.73 -31.92
CA ASP A 89 -5.36 7.20 -33.18
C ASP A 89 -6.84 7.59 -32.94
N PRO A 90 -7.23 8.88 -33.10
CA PRO A 90 -8.61 9.32 -32.90
C PRO A 90 -9.61 8.67 -33.86
N GLU A 91 -9.22 8.38 -35.11
CA GLU A 91 -10.10 7.73 -36.07
C GLU A 91 -10.34 6.27 -35.71
N ALA A 92 -9.31 5.57 -35.22
CA ALA A 92 -9.46 4.21 -34.68
C ALA A 92 -10.37 4.21 -33.44
N LEU A 93 -10.21 5.16 -32.52
CA LEU A 93 -11.05 5.28 -31.33
C LEU A 93 -12.52 5.53 -31.67
N GLU A 94 -12.81 6.50 -32.54
CA GLU A 94 -14.18 6.79 -32.95
C GLU A 94 -14.82 5.59 -33.66
N ARG A 95 -14.11 4.97 -34.59
CA ARG A 95 -14.57 3.78 -35.32
C ARG A 95 -14.84 2.60 -34.39
N ALA A 96 -13.98 2.36 -33.40
CA ALA A 96 -14.17 1.31 -32.41
C ALA A 96 -15.36 1.61 -31.50
N ALA A 97 -15.47 2.84 -30.98
CA ALA A 97 -16.57 3.28 -30.13
C ALA A 97 -17.94 3.20 -30.83
N LEU A 98 -18.02 3.57 -32.12
CA LEU A 98 -19.23 3.47 -32.94
C LEU A 98 -19.62 2.01 -33.28
N ALA A 99 -18.66 1.09 -33.27
CA ALA A 99 -18.89 -0.33 -33.55
C ALA A 99 -19.27 -1.15 -32.30
N ARG A 100 -19.30 -0.55 -31.10
CA ARG A 100 -19.57 -1.28 -29.86
C ARG A 100 -21.02 -1.77 -29.78
N PRO A 101 -21.28 -2.99 -29.29
CA PRO A 101 -22.63 -3.53 -29.14
C PRO A 101 -23.42 -2.91 -27.98
N ASP A 102 -22.76 -2.20 -27.07
CA ASP A 102 -23.35 -1.50 -25.91
C ASP A 102 -23.60 0.00 -26.15
N LEU A 103 -23.42 0.49 -27.39
CA LEU A 103 -23.64 1.89 -27.74
C LEU A 103 -25.13 2.28 -27.65
N GLY A 104 -25.47 3.07 -26.65
CA GLY A 104 -26.80 3.64 -26.45
C GLY A 104 -27.12 4.85 -27.35
N THR A 105 -28.38 5.28 -27.32
CA THR A 105 -28.88 6.50 -27.99
C THR A 105 -29.05 7.70 -27.06
N GLU A 106 -28.78 7.52 -25.76
CA GLU A 106 -28.91 8.58 -24.75
C GLU A 106 -27.81 9.65 -24.89
N PRO A 107 -28.02 10.86 -24.34
CA PRO A 107 -26.96 11.87 -24.24
C PRO A 107 -25.65 11.29 -23.69
N PHE A 108 -24.53 11.70 -24.28
CA PHE A 108 -23.16 11.24 -23.95
C PHE A 108 -22.86 9.76 -24.26
N SER A 109 -23.76 8.97 -24.85
CA SER A 109 -23.50 7.54 -25.14
C SER A 109 -22.21 7.29 -25.93
N LEU A 110 -21.92 8.12 -26.95
CA LEU A 110 -20.66 8.03 -27.70
C LEU A 110 -19.42 8.36 -26.84
N THR A 111 -19.51 9.35 -25.95
CA THR A 111 -18.40 9.69 -25.03
C THR A 111 -18.16 8.58 -24.03
N THR A 112 -19.23 7.96 -23.49
CA THR A 112 -19.14 6.78 -22.61
C THR A 112 -18.53 5.58 -23.34
N ALA A 113 -18.93 5.35 -24.59
CA ALA A 113 -18.36 4.33 -25.46
C ALA A 113 -16.86 4.53 -25.71
N MET A 114 -16.44 5.76 -26.03
CA MET A 114 -15.01 6.12 -26.19
C MET A 114 -14.21 5.91 -24.89
N LEU A 115 -14.71 6.37 -23.74
CA LEU A 115 -14.03 6.19 -22.45
C LEU A 115 -13.92 4.71 -22.05
N THR A 116 -14.95 3.91 -22.35
CA THR A 116 -14.94 2.46 -22.09
C THR A 116 -13.93 1.77 -23.03
N GLN A 117 -13.89 2.16 -24.30
CA GLN A 117 -12.95 1.61 -25.28
C GLN A 117 -11.49 1.92 -24.92
N LEU A 118 -11.19 3.15 -24.48
CA LEU A 118 -9.89 3.53 -23.94
C LEU A 118 -9.52 2.69 -22.72
N GLY A 119 -10.48 2.41 -21.83
CA GLY A 119 -10.28 1.56 -20.67
C GLY A 119 -10.04 0.08 -21.02
N GLU A 120 -10.61 -0.43 -22.10
CA GLU A 120 -10.35 -1.79 -22.60
C GLU A 120 -8.94 -1.88 -23.20
N TRP A 121 -8.59 -0.94 -24.09
CA TRP A 121 -7.26 -0.89 -24.71
C TRP A 121 -6.13 -0.71 -23.69
N ALA A 122 -6.31 0.13 -22.67
CA ALA A 122 -5.36 0.29 -21.57
C ALA A 122 -5.14 -1.00 -20.75
N ARG A 123 -6.05 -1.97 -20.83
CA ARG A 123 -5.96 -3.29 -20.20
C ARG A 123 -5.54 -4.40 -21.18
N GLY A 124 -5.39 -4.09 -22.47
CA GLY A 124 -5.10 -5.08 -23.53
C GLY A 124 -6.28 -6.00 -23.86
N LEU A 125 -7.52 -5.48 -23.75
CA LEU A 125 -8.78 -6.17 -24.07
C LEU A 125 -9.32 -5.75 -25.45
#